data_AF-A0A8X8AAS1-F1
#
_entry.id   AF-A0A8X8AAS1-F1
#
_cell.length_a   1.000
_cell.length_b   1.000
_cell.length_c   1.000
_cell.angle_alpha   90.00
_cell.angle_beta   90.00
_cell.angle_gamma   90.00
#
_symmetry.space_group_name_H-M   'P 1'
#
loop_
_entity.id
_entity.type
_entity.pdbx_description
1 polymer ?
#
loop_
_entity_poly.entity_id
_entity_poly.type
_entity_poly.pdbx_seq_one_letter_code
_entity_poly.pdbx_strand_id
1 'polypeptide(L)'
;MSATKELTGKFDYRHAYQNFTISPGFAAGTTDGPGMFGFQQGDSEINELWKKVRDLLKEPSQFQVECQKPKAVLLSSGEMFEPYAWTPEILPIQILRLGKLIILSVPGELTTMAGRRLREAVKETLAASTLYGSHTLSAYIQEFNHLALAMAKGRGVLQPSDWSPPDLSSKWKLDNSSLYTSLATIEREVPEEASSGVYRLRHFGSSKEAQHSPIEYFTGASSAFTVS
;
A
#
# COMPACT_ATOMS: atom_id res chain seq x y z
N MET A 1 -23.85 8.66 38.93
CA MET A 1 -24.70 9.28 37.90
C MET A 1 -24.25 8.71 36.55
N SER A 2 -25.00 7.74 36.02
CA SER A 2 -24.68 7.07 34.75
C SER A 2 -25.26 7.90 33.60
N ALA A 3 -24.44 8.27 32.63
CA ALA A 3 -24.86 9.10 31.50
C ALA A 3 -25.53 8.22 30.43
N THR A 4 -26.86 8.20 30.44
CA THR A 4 -27.74 7.47 29.52
C THR A 4 -28.00 8.22 28.21
N LYS A 5 -26.97 8.80 27.57
CA LYS A 5 -27.13 9.43 26.25
C LYS A 5 -26.20 8.80 25.22
N GLU A 6 -26.77 8.06 24.28
CA GLU A 6 -26.11 7.76 23.01
C GLU A 6 -25.80 9.07 22.29
N LEU A 7 -24.53 9.27 21.96
CA LEU A 7 -24.07 10.45 21.25
C LEU A 7 -24.43 10.29 19.77
N THR A 8 -25.63 10.73 19.40
CA THR A 8 -26.05 10.90 18.01
C THR A 8 -25.49 12.22 17.47
N GLY A 9 -24.22 12.22 17.07
CA GLY A 9 -23.55 13.37 16.47
C GLY A 9 -22.32 12.94 15.69
N LYS A 10 -22.11 13.55 14.51
CA LYS A 10 -20.85 13.43 13.78
C LYS A 10 -19.80 14.22 14.58
N PHE A 11 -18.91 13.53 15.29
CA PHE A 11 -17.83 14.18 16.03
C PHE A 11 -16.85 14.81 15.02
N ASP A 12 -16.80 16.14 14.95
CA ASP A 12 -15.80 16.88 14.16
C ASP A 12 -14.53 17.07 15.02
N TYR A 13 -13.59 16.13 14.93
CA TYR A 13 -12.29 16.23 15.58
C TYR A 13 -11.31 17.00 14.66
N ARG A 14 -11.29 18.33 14.76
CA ARG A 14 -10.23 19.12 14.12
C ARG A 14 -9.07 19.31 15.07
N HIS A 15 -7.99 18.62 14.81
CA HIS A 15 -6.71 18.88 15.45
C HIS A 15 -5.86 19.71 14.50
N ALA A 16 -5.24 20.77 15.02
CA ALA A 16 -4.26 21.53 14.26
C ALA A 16 -2.99 20.68 14.15
N TYR A 17 -2.68 20.22 12.93
CA TYR A 17 -1.44 19.51 12.62
C TYR A 17 -0.50 20.41 11.82
N GLN A 18 0.80 20.12 11.88
CA GLN A 18 1.78 20.83 11.09
C GLN A 18 1.62 20.50 9.59
N ASN A 19 1.81 21.52 8.75
CA ASN A 19 1.84 21.35 7.29
C ASN A 19 2.91 20.34 6.86
N PHE A 20 2.55 19.50 5.88
CA PHE A 20 3.41 18.43 5.40
C PHE A 20 4.70 18.97 4.76
N THR A 21 5.83 18.32 5.08
CA THR A 21 7.13 18.62 4.49
C THR A 21 7.89 17.35 4.16
N ILE A 22 8.58 17.40 3.02
CA ILE A 22 9.49 16.36 2.54
C ILE A 22 10.91 16.69 2.99
N SER A 23 11.66 15.67 3.41
CA SER A 23 13.03 15.78 3.86
C SER A 23 14.04 15.26 2.84
N PRO A 24 15.34 15.58 2.99
CA PRO A 24 16.42 15.00 2.19
C PRO A 24 16.46 13.48 2.23
N GLY A 25 16.19 12.88 3.38
CA GLY A 25 16.12 11.42 3.53
C GLY A 25 15.03 10.77 2.67
N PHE A 26 13.95 11.47 2.35
CA PHE A 26 12.96 10.99 1.37
C PHE A 26 13.55 10.97 -0.05
N ALA A 27 14.30 12.01 -0.43
CA ALA A 27 14.93 12.10 -1.74
C ALA A 27 16.08 11.09 -1.92
N ALA A 28 16.66 10.56 -0.84
CA ALA A 28 17.66 9.50 -0.89
C ALA A 28 17.11 8.12 -1.30
N GLY A 29 15.79 7.93 -1.23
CA GLY A 29 15.14 6.65 -1.50
C GLY A 29 15.53 5.55 -0.49
N THR A 30 15.30 4.30 -0.86
CA THR A 30 15.56 3.12 -0.02
C THR A 30 16.50 2.14 -0.72
N THR A 31 16.88 1.06 -0.01
CA THR A 31 17.63 -0.05 -0.61
C THR A 31 16.85 -0.73 -1.74
N ASP A 32 15.51 -0.71 -1.66
CA ASP A 32 14.62 -1.30 -2.67
C ASP A 32 14.47 -0.41 -3.91
N GLY A 33 14.83 0.87 -3.81
CA GLY A 33 14.78 1.84 -4.91
C GLY A 33 15.61 3.07 -4.57
N PRO A 34 16.78 3.27 -5.22
CA PRO A 34 17.63 4.42 -4.93
C PRO A 34 16.90 5.70 -5.33
N GLY A 35 17.07 6.72 -4.50
CA GLY A 35 16.50 8.02 -4.75
C GLY A 35 17.32 8.85 -5.75
N MET A 36 17.14 10.17 -5.67
CA MET A 36 17.79 11.13 -6.53
C MET A 36 19.28 11.26 -6.18
N PHE A 37 20.11 11.43 -7.22
CA PHE A 37 21.55 11.61 -7.05
C PHE A 37 21.88 12.79 -6.12
N GLY A 38 22.77 12.56 -5.17
CA GLY A 38 23.26 13.60 -4.23
C GLY A 38 22.54 13.66 -2.88
N PHE A 39 21.68 12.69 -2.56
CA PHE A 39 21.05 12.53 -1.24
C PHE A 39 21.39 11.17 -0.63
N GLN A 40 21.65 11.14 0.68
CA GLN A 40 21.86 9.93 1.46
C GLN A 40 20.86 9.85 2.63
N GLN A 41 20.48 8.62 3.00
CA GLN A 41 19.62 8.40 4.15
C GLN A 41 20.33 8.85 5.42
N GLY A 42 19.64 9.66 6.23
CA GLY A 42 20.20 10.23 7.46
C GLY A 42 20.80 11.62 7.31
N ASP A 43 20.79 12.21 6.11
CA ASP A 43 21.22 13.59 5.90
C ASP A 43 20.38 14.58 6.74
N SER A 44 21.06 15.28 7.65
CA SER A 44 20.46 16.33 8.50
C SER A 44 20.51 17.71 7.86
N GLU A 45 21.27 17.88 6.78
CA GLU A 45 21.47 19.15 6.10
C GLU A 45 21.27 19.03 4.59
N ILE A 46 21.01 20.17 3.96
CA ILE A 46 20.74 20.28 2.52
C ILE A 46 21.87 21.06 1.87
N ASN A 47 22.42 20.54 0.77
CA ASN A 47 23.38 21.25 -0.06
C ASN A 47 22.78 22.58 -0.58
N GLU A 48 23.62 23.61 -0.71
CA GLU A 48 23.23 24.95 -1.17
C GLU A 48 22.54 24.96 -2.53
N LEU A 49 22.91 24.06 -3.43
CA LEU A 49 22.22 23.89 -4.71
C LEU A 49 20.73 23.57 -4.51
N TRP A 50 20.43 22.59 -3.66
CA TRP A 50 19.07 22.13 -3.40
C TRP A 50 18.26 23.11 -2.57
N LYS A 51 18.91 23.88 -1.68
CA LYS A 51 18.29 25.02 -1.00
C LYS A 51 17.81 26.07 -2.00
N LYS A 52 18.65 26.46 -2.97
CA LYS A 52 18.26 27.42 -4.01
C LYS A 52 17.10 26.91 -4.87
N VAL A 53 17.11 25.63 -5.24
CA VAL A 53 16.01 25.00 -6.01
C VAL A 53 14.72 24.99 -5.21
N ARG A 54 14.77 24.66 -3.91
CA ARG A 54 13.63 24.73 -3.01
C ARG A 54 13.08 26.16 -2.93
N ASP A 55 13.94 27.14 -2.68
CA ASP A 55 13.53 28.52 -2.46
C ASP A 55 13.00 29.19 -3.74
N LEU A 56 13.45 28.73 -4.92
CA LEU A 56 12.87 29.10 -6.21
C LEU A 56 11.42 28.61 -6.38
N LEU A 57 11.09 27.42 -5.87
CA LEU A 57 9.74 26.88 -5.93
C LEU A 57 8.85 27.51 -4.83
N LYS A 58 9.28 27.38 -3.58
CA LYS A 58 8.60 27.92 -2.41
C LYS A 58 9.56 27.91 -1.22
N GLU A 59 9.95 29.10 -0.76
CA GLU A 59 10.69 29.23 0.50
C GLU A 59 9.79 28.83 1.69
N PRO A 60 10.24 27.88 2.54
CA PRO A 60 9.46 27.41 3.68
C PRO A 60 9.35 28.50 4.75
N SER A 61 8.18 28.60 5.41
CA SER A 61 8.00 29.55 6.51
C SER A 61 8.93 29.26 7.69
N GLN A 62 9.35 30.31 8.42
CA GLN A 62 10.22 30.15 9.61
C GLN A 62 9.58 29.22 10.65
N PHE A 63 8.26 29.36 10.86
CA PHE A 63 7.47 28.48 11.73
C PHE A 63 7.61 27.01 11.32
N GLN A 64 7.51 26.71 10.03
CA GLN A 64 7.63 25.33 9.54
C GLN A 64 9.06 24.78 9.69
N VAL A 65 10.09 25.60 9.45
CA VAL A 65 11.49 25.19 9.66
C VAL A 65 11.76 24.87 11.12
N GLU A 66 11.23 25.67 12.05
CA GLU A 66 11.40 25.46 13.48
C GLU A 66 10.63 24.23 13.98
N CYS A 67 9.36 24.08 13.60
CA CYS A 67 8.52 22.96 14.03
C CYS A 67 8.99 21.61 13.49
N GLN A 68 9.67 21.57 12.34
CA GLN A 68 10.15 20.33 11.75
C GLN A 68 11.52 19.87 12.30
N LYS A 69 12.21 20.67 13.14
CA LYS A 69 13.50 20.25 13.73
C LYS A 69 13.35 18.91 14.49
N PRO A 70 14.28 17.96 14.33
CA PRO A 70 15.58 18.06 13.65
C PRO A 70 15.57 17.81 12.13
N LYS A 71 14.40 17.60 11.52
CA LYS A 71 14.26 17.28 10.10
C LYS A 71 14.44 18.53 9.23
N ALA A 72 15.44 18.51 8.34
CA ALA A 72 15.59 19.56 7.33
C ALA A 72 14.44 19.52 6.30
N VAL A 73 13.93 20.69 5.93
CA VAL A 73 12.83 20.83 4.95
C VAL A 73 13.43 20.96 3.55
N LEU A 74 13.26 19.92 2.73
CA LEU A 74 13.63 19.91 1.31
C LEU A 74 12.51 20.48 0.43
N LEU A 75 11.25 20.12 0.70
CA LEU A 75 10.09 20.67 -0.02
C LEU A 75 8.94 20.93 0.95
N SER A 76 8.38 22.15 0.90
CA SER A 76 7.24 22.58 1.70
C SER A 76 5.92 22.33 0.96
N SER A 77 5.63 21.06 0.65
CA SER A 77 4.44 20.74 -0.16
C SER A 77 3.10 21.05 0.52
N GLY A 78 3.08 21.19 1.85
CA GLY A 78 1.92 21.66 2.59
C GLY A 78 1.66 23.17 2.52
N GLU A 79 2.59 23.96 1.97
CA GLU A 79 2.41 25.41 1.73
C GLU A 79 2.36 25.73 0.22
N MET A 80 2.24 24.70 -0.63
CA MET A 80 2.20 24.79 -2.09
C MET A 80 0.80 24.43 -2.61
N PHE A 81 0.10 25.43 -3.14
CA PHE A 81 -1.30 25.32 -3.57
C PHE A 81 -1.53 25.51 -5.07
N GLU A 82 -0.49 25.81 -5.84
CA GLU A 82 -0.58 26.09 -7.28
C GLU A 82 0.06 24.96 -8.10
N PRO A 83 -0.60 24.43 -9.16
CA PRO A 83 -1.98 24.74 -9.60
C PRO A 83 -3.07 24.07 -8.73
N TYR A 84 -2.68 23.20 -7.81
CA TYR A 84 -3.53 22.58 -6.78
C TYR A 84 -2.67 22.27 -5.56
N ALA A 85 -3.29 21.94 -4.41
CA ALA A 85 -2.55 21.55 -3.22
C ALA A 85 -1.66 20.32 -3.47
N TRP A 86 -0.35 20.45 -3.27
CA TRP A 86 0.62 19.38 -3.57
C TRP A 86 0.53 18.21 -2.58
N THR A 87 -0.09 18.42 -1.42
CA THR A 87 -0.35 17.35 -0.44
C THR A 87 -1.75 17.45 0.15
N PRO A 88 -2.40 16.31 0.45
CA PRO A 88 -3.72 16.30 1.04
C PRO A 88 -3.67 16.78 2.49
N GLU A 89 -4.48 17.78 2.82
CA GLU A 89 -4.66 18.24 4.21
C GLU A 89 -5.66 17.35 4.98
N ILE A 90 -6.61 16.75 4.25
CA ILE A 90 -7.66 15.89 4.83
C ILE A 90 -7.32 14.44 4.53
N LEU A 91 -7.11 13.65 5.59
CA LEU A 91 -6.78 12.22 5.50
C LEU A 91 -7.93 11.35 6.05
N PRO A 92 -8.33 10.28 5.34
CA PRO A 92 -9.38 9.40 5.81
C PRO A 92 -8.83 8.40 6.84
N ILE A 93 -9.32 8.49 8.08
CA ILE A 93 -9.11 7.47 9.10
C ILE A 93 -10.38 6.63 9.27
N GLN A 94 -10.24 5.31 9.33
CA GLN A 94 -11.38 4.41 9.48
C GLN A 94 -11.04 3.24 10.39
N ILE A 95 -11.99 2.85 11.23
CA ILE A 95 -11.91 1.66 12.08
C ILE A 95 -13.09 0.76 11.73
N LEU A 96 -12.81 -0.49 11.37
CA LEU A 96 -13.83 -1.52 11.13
C LEU A 96 -13.71 -2.59 12.21
N ARG A 97 -14.85 -3.03 12.76
CA ARG A 97 -14.90 -4.11 13.74
C ARG A 97 -15.76 -5.25 13.21
N LEU A 98 -15.16 -6.43 13.10
CA LEU A 98 -15.81 -7.69 12.72
C LEU A 98 -15.68 -8.68 13.88
N GLY A 99 -16.65 -8.66 14.78
CA GLY A 99 -16.61 -9.42 16.03
C GLY A 99 -15.41 -9.02 16.91
N LYS A 100 -14.38 -9.86 16.91
CA LYS A 100 -13.11 -9.67 17.67
C LYS A 100 -11.96 -9.13 16.81
N LEU A 101 -12.12 -9.13 15.49
CA LEU A 101 -11.17 -8.54 14.57
C LEU A 101 -11.46 -7.04 14.48
N ILE A 102 -10.44 -6.23 14.74
CA ILE A 102 -10.48 -4.78 14.53
C ILE A 102 -9.46 -4.46 13.45
N ILE A 103 -9.91 -3.79 12.40
CA ILE A 103 -9.11 -3.37 11.27
C ILE A 103 -9.01 -1.85 11.34
N LEU A 104 -7.78 -1.35 11.42
CA LEU A 104 -7.48 0.07 11.39
C LEU A 104 -6.99 0.41 9.98
N SER A 105 -7.76 1.22 9.26
CA SER A 105 -7.34 1.78 7.98
C SER A 105 -6.58 3.07 8.26
N VAL A 106 -5.25 3.02 8.06
CA VAL A 106 -4.36 4.15 8.25
C VAL A 106 -3.95 4.69 6.88
N PRO A 107 -4.16 5.97 6.58
CA PRO A 107 -3.87 6.57 5.27
C PRO A 107 -2.38 6.91 5.16
N GLY A 108 -1.51 5.91 5.24
CA GLY A 108 -0.07 6.08 5.11
C GLY A 108 0.73 4.84 5.49
N GLU A 109 2.05 4.92 5.27
CA GLU A 109 2.99 3.85 5.59
C GLU A 109 3.48 3.98 7.03
N LEU A 110 3.04 3.07 7.90
CA LEU A 110 3.50 3.04 9.28
C LEU A 110 4.75 2.18 9.41
N THR A 111 5.75 2.72 10.10
CA THR A 111 6.86 1.90 10.58
C THR A 111 6.36 0.83 11.54
N THR A 112 7.10 -0.28 11.63
CA THR A 112 6.76 -1.40 12.51
C THR A 112 6.46 -0.97 13.94
N MET A 113 7.27 -0.06 14.50
CA MET A 113 7.09 0.40 15.88
C MET A 113 5.93 1.38 16.04
N ALA A 114 5.68 2.26 15.06
CA ALA A 114 4.49 3.12 15.08
C ALA A 114 3.20 2.29 15.00
N GLY A 115 3.16 1.28 14.11
CA GLY A 115 2.05 0.35 14.00
C GLY A 115 1.80 -0.46 15.28
N ARG A 116 2.87 -0.94 15.94
CA ARG A 116 2.76 -1.64 17.25
C ARG A 116 2.17 -0.75 18.33
N ARG A 117 2.69 0.47 18.49
CA ARG A 117 2.19 1.45 19.48
C ARG A 117 0.72 1.79 19.24
N LEU A 118 0.34 2.02 17.98
CA LEU A 118 -1.06 2.28 17.61
C LEU A 118 -1.95 1.09 17.95
N ARG A 119 -1.54 -0.12 17.59
CA ARG A 119 -2.28 -1.36 17.88
C ARG A 119 -2.47 -1.55 19.39
N GLU A 120 -1.44 -1.30 20.19
CA GLU A 120 -1.47 -1.45 21.65
C GLU A 120 -2.40 -0.41 22.29
N ALA A 121 -2.30 0.86 21.90
CA ALA A 121 -3.17 1.92 22.40
C ALA A 121 -4.66 1.68 22.07
N VAL A 122 -4.95 1.24 20.84
CA VAL A 122 -6.32 0.88 20.45
C VAL A 122 -6.80 -0.38 21.17
N LYS A 123 -5.92 -1.37 21.37
CA LYS A 123 -6.27 -2.58 22.13
C LYS A 123 -6.57 -2.24 23.58
N GLU A 124 -5.80 -1.38 24.23
CA GLU A 124 -6.00 -0.98 25.62
C GLU A 124 -7.32 -0.22 25.80
N THR A 125 -7.58 0.76 24.94
CA THR A 125 -8.84 1.53 24.98
C THR A 125 -10.07 0.64 24.72
N LEU A 126 -9.97 -0.33 23.81
CA LEU A 126 -11.04 -1.30 23.53
C LEU A 126 -11.13 -2.43 24.57
N ALA A 127 -10.06 -2.70 25.32
CA ALA A 127 -10.05 -3.67 26.41
C ALA A 127 -10.61 -3.09 27.72
N ALA A 128 -10.33 -1.82 28.00
CA ALA A 128 -10.94 -1.08 29.11
C ALA A 128 -12.46 -0.93 28.95
N SER A 129 -12.94 -1.02 27.70
CA SER A 129 -14.35 -1.15 27.34
C SER A 129 -14.73 -2.63 27.07
N THR A 130 -14.34 -3.53 27.98
CA THR A 130 -14.69 -4.95 27.88
C THR A 130 -16.21 -5.11 27.85
N LEU A 131 -16.78 -5.49 26.71
CA LEU A 131 -18.25 -5.52 26.59
C LEU A 131 -18.94 -6.74 27.22
N TYR A 132 -18.27 -7.84 27.64
CA TYR A 132 -19.02 -9.05 28.06
C TYR A 132 -18.50 -9.87 29.26
N GLY A 133 -17.72 -9.28 30.17
CA GLY A 133 -17.51 -9.85 31.52
C GLY A 133 -16.97 -11.30 31.57
N SER A 134 -17.23 -11.98 32.70
CA SER A 134 -16.67 -13.29 33.11
C SER A 134 -17.01 -14.49 32.21
N HIS A 135 -17.95 -14.36 31.25
CA HIS A 135 -18.43 -15.47 30.42
C HIS A 135 -17.97 -15.41 28.95
N THR A 136 -17.02 -14.53 28.64
CA THR A 136 -16.34 -14.46 27.33
C THR A 136 -15.70 -15.80 26.94
N LEU A 137 -15.22 -16.56 27.93
CA LEU A 137 -14.66 -17.90 27.74
C LEU A 137 -15.70 -18.91 27.21
N SER A 138 -16.94 -18.85 27.68
CA SER A 138 -18.01 -19.77 27.27
C SER A 138 -18.43 -19.57 25.81
N ALA A 139 -18.49 -18.32 25.34
CA ALA A 139 -18.76 -18.02 23.92
C ALA A 139 -17.63 -18.49 22.99
N TYR A 140 -16.37 -18.41 23.45
CA TYR A 140 -15.24 -18.98 22.73
C TYR A 140 -15.33 -20.52 22.66
N ILE A 141 -15.68 -21.18 23.77
CA ILE A 141 -15.84 -22.65 23.81
C ILE A 141 -16.93 -23.11 22.82
N GLN A 142 -18.03 -22.36 22.70
CA GLN A 142 -19.09 -22.67 21.74
C GLN A 142 -18.64 -22.57 20.27
N GLU A 143 -17.94 -21.50 19.90
CA GLU A 143 -17.43 -21.29 18.54
C GLU A 143 -16.38 -22.34 18.16
N PHE A 144 -15.45 -22.65 19.07
CA PHE A 144 -14.44 -23.67 18.83
C PHE A 144 -15.02 -25.08 18.74
N ASN A 145 -16.11 -25.40 19.47
CA ASN A 145 -16.83 -26.66 19.31
C ASN A 145 -17.51 -26.78 17.94
N HIS A 146 -18.05 -25.68 17.41
CA HIS A 146 -18.60 -25.65 16.06
C HIS A 146 -17.52 -25.90 14.99
N LEU A 147 -16.33 -25.33 15.17
CA LEU A 147 -15.19 -25.55 14.27
C LEU A 147 -14.67 -26.99 14.36
N ALA A 148 -14.55 -27.55 15.57
CA ALA A 148 -14.16 -28.94 15.80
C ALA A 148 -15.16 -29.92 15.17
N LEU A 149 -16.46 -29.63 15.23
CA LEU A 149 -17.50 -30.40 14.54
C LEU A 149 -17.39 -30.32 13.01
N ALA A 150 -16.99 -29.17 12.46
CA ALA A 150 -16.75 -29.00 11.02
C ALA A 150 -15.50 -29.77 10.55
N MET A 151 -14.44 -29.77 11.36
CA MET A 151 -13.21 -30.56 11.13
C MET A 151 -13.47 -32.07 11.24
N ALA A 152 -14.24 -32.50 12.23
CA ALA A 152 -14.63 -33.92 12.40
C ALA A 152 -15.48 -34.43 11.23
N LYS A 153 -16.24 -33.56 10.57
CA LYS A 153 -17.05 -33.87 9.37
C LYS A 153 -16.28 -33.71 8.05
N GLY A 154 -14.98 -33.37 8.08
CA GLY A 154 -14.09 -33.39 6.92
C GLY A 154 -14.38 -32.36 5.83
N ARG A 155 -15.05 -31.23 6.13
CA ARG A 155 -15.28 -30.17 5.13
C ARG A 155 -14.24 -29.06 5.27
N GLY A 156 -13.36 -28.93 4.27
CA GLY A 156 -12.35 -27.87 4.21
C GLY A 156 -12.95 -26.49 3.93
N VAL A 157 -12.48 -25.49 4.68
CA VAL A 157 -12.73 -24.06 4.42
C VAL A 157 -11.66 -23.60 3.44
N LEU A 158 -12.00 -23.60 2.15
CA LEU A 158 -11.27 -22.99 1.01
C LEU A 158 -9.85 -23.54 0.71
N GLN A 159 -9.63 -23.94 -0.54
CA GLN A 159 -8.31 -23.90 -1.19
C GLN A 159 -8.38 -22.94 -2.38
N PRO A 160 -7.87 -21.71 -2.23
CA PRO A 160 -7.58 -20.80 -3.33
C PRO A 160 -6.07 -20.60 -3.47
N SER A 161 -5.26 -21.67 -3.35
CA SER A 161 -3.91 -21.62 -3.90
C SER A 161 -4.04 -21.68 -5.43
N ASP A 162 -3.64 -20.59 -6.08
CA ASP A 162 -2.99 -20.54 -7.41
C ASP A 162 -3.49 -19.43 -8.35
N TRP A 163 -4.45 -18.60 -7.92
CA TRP A 163 -5.06 -17.60 -8.82
C TRP A 163 -4.55 -16.17 -8.64
N SER A 164 -3.24 -16.04 -8.51
CA SER A 164 -2.55 -14.83 -8.97
C SER A 164 -1.58 -15.25 -10.07
N PRO A 165 -1.86 -15.00 -11.36
CA PRO A 165 -0.83 -15.15 -12.37
C PRO A 165 0.37 -14.29 -11.94
N PRO A 166 1.61 -14.83 -12.02
CA PRO A 166 2.80 -14.05 -11.69
C PRO A 166 2.78 -12.73 -12.46
N ASP A 167 3.22 -11.65 -11.81
CA ASP A 167 3.37 -10.36 -12.48
C ASP A 167 4.46 -10.47 -13.56
N LEU A 168 4.02 -10.50 -14.82
CA LEU A 168 4.89 -10.59 -16.00
C LEU A 168 5.17 -9.21 -16.63
N SER A 169 4.80 -8.11 -15.97
CA SER A 169 5.01 -6.74 -16.50
C SER A 169 6.48 -6.43 -16.79
N SER A 170 7.41 -7.06 -16.06
CA SER A 170 8.87 -6.91 -16.24
C SER A 170 9.45 -7.60 -17.48
N LYS A 171 8.66 -8.42 -18.19
CA LYS A 171 9.12 -9.18 -19.38
C LYS A 171 8.64 -8.62 -20.71
N TRP A 172 7.86 -7.53 -20.69
CA TRP A 172 7.50 -6.80 -21.90
C TRP A 172 8.64 -5.84 -22.28
N LYS A 173 9.21 -5.98 -23.48
CA LYS A 173 10.26 -5.10 -23.99
C LYS A 173 9.82 -4.47 -25.30
N LEU A 174 9.92 -3.15 -25.37
CA LEU A 174 9.80 -2.46 -26.65
C LEU A 174 11.08 -2.74 -27.46
N ASP A 175 10.94 -3.39 -28.60
CA ASP A 175 12.05 -3.52 -29.54
C ASP A 175 12.12 -2.22 -30.36
N ASN A 176 13.14 -1.40 -30.11
CA ASN A 176 13.34 -0.12 -30.80
C ASN A 176 13.87 -0.28 -32.24
N SER A 177 13.94 -1.50 -32.77
CA SER A 177 14.40 -1.78 -34.14
C SER A 177 13.45 -1.22 -35.21
N SER A 178 12.20 -0.90 -34.87
CA SER A 178 11.23 -0.22 -35.75
C SER A 178 10.25 0.62 -34.92
N LEU A 179 9.89 1.82 -35.43
CA LEU A 179 9.09 2.83 -34.70
C LEU A 179 7.69 2.39 -34.24
N TYR A 180 7.22 1.22 -34.68
CA TYR A 180 5.82 0.78 -34.53
C TYR A 180 5.65 -0.69 -34.09
N THR A 181 6.73 -1.37 -33.71
CA THR A 181 6.67 -2.79 -33.32
C THR A 181 7.13 -2.99 -31.87
N SER A 182 6.38 -3.79 -31.11
CA SER A 182 6.79 -4.24 -29.77
C SER A 182 6.86 -5.76 -29.76
N LEU A 183 7.82 -6.32 -29.00
CA LEU A 183 8.01 -7.76 -28.89
C LEU A 183 7.73 -8.19 -27.45
N ALA A 184 6.73 -9.05 -27.27
CA ALA A 184 6.41 -9.60 -25.96
C ALA A 184 7.15 -10.94 -25.75
N THR A 185 8.10 -10.96 -24.82
CA THR A 185 8.79 -12.20 -24.42
C THR A 185 8.06 -12.83 -23.24
N ILE A 186 7.56 -14.05 -23.41
CA ILE A 186 6.91 -14.82 -22.33
C ILE A 186 7.86 -15.92 -21.90
N GLU A 187 8.26 -15.87 -20.64
CA GLU A 187 9.12 -16.88 -20.02
C GLU A 187 8.42 -17.44 -18.79
N ARG A 188 8.40 -18.77 -18.67
CA ARG A 188 7.83 -19.47 -17.53
C ARG A 188 8.84 -20.47 -16.99
N GLU A 189 9.16 -20.33 -15.71
CA GLU A 189 9.84 -21.39 -14.96
C GLU A 189 8.81 -22.46 -14.61
N VAL A 190 9.15 -23.72 -14.90
CA VAL A 190 8.29 -24.87 -14.59
C VAL A 190 8.50 -25.22 -13.11
N PRO A 191 7.47 -25.12 -12.25
CA PRO A 191 7.62 -25.48 -10.84
C PRO A 191 7.84 -26.99 -10.69
N GLU A 192 8.54 -27.42 -9.63
CA GLU A 192 8.81 -28.85 -9.36
C GLU A 192 7.52 -29.67 -9.17
N GLU A 193 6.43 -29.01 -8.79
CA GLU A 193 5.10 -29.60 -8.58
C GLU A 193 4.25 -29.69 -9.86
N ALA A 194 4.78 -29.23 -11.00
CA ALA A 194 4.07 -29.28 -12.26
C ALA A 194 3.78 -30.74 -12.66
N SER A 195 2.51 -31.05 -12.88
CA SER A 195 2.12 -32.36 -13.38
C SER A 195 2.75 -32.62 -14.75
N SER A 196 3.34 -33.79 -14.94
CA SER A 196 3.86 -34.17 -16.26
C SER A 196 2.72 -34.15 -17.29
N GLY A 197 2.92 -33.48 -18.42
CA GLY A 197 1.86 -33.23 -19.38
C GLY A 197 2.30 -32.35 -20.54
N VAL A 198 1.37 -32.11 -21.47
CA VAL A 198 1.58 -31.24 -22.64
C VAL A 198 1.03 -29.85 -22.33
N TYR A 199 1.91 -28.85 -22.38
CA TYR A 199 1.61 -27.45 -22.11
C TYR A 199 1.76 -26.61 -23.38
N ARG A 200 1.14 -25.44 -23.39
CA ARG A 200 1.37 -24.39 -24.40
C ARG A 200 1.23 -23.02 -23.76
N LEU A 201 1.93 -22.03 -24.28
CA LEU A 201 1.78 -20.63 -23.89
C LEU A 201 0.74 -19.97 -24.78
N ARG A 202 -0.14 -19.16 -24.18
CA ARG A 202 -1.12 -18.35 -24.89
C ARG A 202 -0.95 -16.90 -24.46
N HIS A 203 -0.83 -16.01 -25.44
CA HIS A 203 -0.71 -14.58 -25.25
C HIS A 203 -2.00 -13.91 -25.68
N PHE A 204 -2.52 -13.02 -24.85
CA PHE A 204 -3.62 -12.13 -25.17
C PHE A 204 -3.07 -10.71 -25.14
N GLY A 205 -3.21 -10.00 -26.25
CA GLY A 205 -2.65 -8.68 -26.42
C GLY A 205 -3.65 -7.71 -27.04
N SER A 206 -3.28 -6.44 -27.01
CA SER A 206 -4.06 -5.37 -27.61
C SER A 206 -3.13 -4.46 -28.42
N SER A 207 -3.55 -4.03 -29.58
CA SER A 207 -2.81 -3.13 -30.46
C SER A 207 -3.63 -1.89 -30.82
N LYS A 208 -2.92 -0.87 -31.29
CA LYS A 208 -3.50 0.38 -31.77
C LYS A 208 -2.76 0.80 -33.04
N GLU A 209 -3.47 1.00 -34.13
CA GLU A 209 -2.89 1.35 -35.43
C GLU A 209 -2.40 2.81 -35.46
N ALA A 210 -3.17 3.73 -34.86
CA ALA A 210 -2.83 5.15 -34.78
C ALA A 210 -3.25 5.77 -33.44
N GLN A 211 -2.72 6.93 -33.07
CA GLN A 211 -2.97 7.54 -31.74
C GLN A 211 -4.46 7.81 -31.41
N HIS A 212 -5.35 7.80 -32.40
CA HIS A 212 -6.81 7.95 -32.21
C HIS A 212 -7.64 6.76 -32.73
N SER A 213 -7.02 5.67 -33.19
CA SER A 213 -7.77 4.47 -33.62
C SER A 213 -8.38 3.73 -32.41
N PRO A 214 -9.44 2.92 -32.60
CA PRO A 214 -9.89 1.98 -31.57
C PRO A 214 -8.79 0.97 -31.21
N ILE A 215 -8.92 0.36 -30.03
CA ILE A 215 -8.03 -0.72 -29.57
C ILE A 215 -8.52 -2.03 -30.19
N GLU A 216 -7.62 -2.76 -30.84
CA GLU A 216 -7.89 -4.10 -31.38
C GLU A 216 -7.28 -5.17 -30.50
N TYR A 217 -8.01 -6.27 -30.28
CA TYR A 217 -7.56 -7.38 -29.45
C TYR A 217 -7.08 -8.54 -30.32
N PHE A 218 -5.93 -9.13 -29.97
CA PHE A 218 -5.38 -10.28 -30.67
C PHE A 218 -4.97 -11.38 -29.70
N THR A 219 -4.84 -12.60 -30.23
CA THR A 219 -4.43 -13.76 -29.46
C THR A 219 -3.37 -14.56 -30.22
N GLY A 220 -2.23 -14.80 -29.58
CA GLY A 220 -1.17 -15.68 -30.07
C GLY A 220 -1.07 -16.95 -29.22
N ALA A 221 -0.67 -18.07 -29.83
CA ALA A 221 -0.39 -19.30 -29.11
C ALA A 221 0.94 -19.89 -29.57
N SER A 222 1.74 -20.40 -28.64
CA SER A 222 2.96 -21.15 -28.96
C SER A 222 2.63 -22.54 -29.48
N SER A 223 3.64 -23.21 -30.02
CA SER A 223 3.60 -24.67 -30.16
C SER A 223 3.45 -25.35 -28.78
N ALA A 224 2.91 -26.57 -28.80
CA ALA A 224 2.83 -27.40 -27.61
C ALA A 224 4.22 -27.94 -27.23
N PHE A 225 4.49 -28.06 -25.94
CA PHE A 225 5.73 -28.61 -25.38
C PHE A 225 5.40 -29.52 -24.19
N THR A 226 6.25 -30.51 -23.94
CA THR A 226 6.07 -31.47 -22.84
C THR A 226 6.83 -31.03 -21.60
N VAL A 227 6.19 -31.15 -20.45
CA VAL A 227 6.82 -31.09 -19.12
C VAL A 227 6.80 -32.51 -18.59
N SER A 228 7.96 -33.03 -18.19
CA SER A 228 8.14 -34.40 -17.67
C SER A 228 8.65 -34.37 -16.26
#